data_AF-A0A150V474-F1
#
_entry.id   AF-A0A150V474-F1
#
_cell.length_a   1.000
_cell.length_b   1.000
_cell.length_c   1.000
_cell.angle_alpha   90.00
_cell.angle_beta   90.00
_cell.angle_gamma   90.00
#
_symmetry.space_group_name_H-M   'P 1'
#
loop_
_entity.id
_entity.type
_entity.pdbx_description
1 polymer ?
#
loop_
_entity_poly.entity_id
_entity_poly.type
_entity_poly.pdbx_seq_one_letter_code
_entity_poly.pdbx_strand_id
1 'polypeptide(L)'
;MSIADSETANREIVEALEGYVLDPNRYPDAAGLKTTEDGAYVPIPQPLDTPDDPLNWSLRKKRLILAIVAYIAALADFTGGTAIITVIPQSM
;
A
#
# COMPACT_ATOMS: atom_id res chain seq x y z
N MET A 1 12.68 -20.71 -26.90
CA MET A 1 12.11 -20.26 -25.63
C MET A 1 12.71 -21.14 -24.55
N SER A 2 13.73 -20.66 -23.84
CA SER A 2 14.59 -21.47 -22.97
C SER A 2 13.92 -21.68 -21.61
N ILE A 3 14.05 -22.88 -21.03
CA ILE A 3 13.47 -23.23 -19.72
C ILE A 3 13.95 -22.29 -18.60
N ALA A 4 15.14 -21.71 -18.74
CA ALA A 4 15.71 -20.73 -17.82
C ALA A 4 14.88 -19.43 -17.67
N ASP A 5 14.17 -18.99 -18.71
CA ASP A 5 13.34 -17.77 -18.62
C ASP A 5 12.08 -18.01 -17.78
N SER A 6 11.51 -19.22 -17.82
CA SER A 6 10.29 -19.56 -17.08
C SER A 6 10.50 -19.68 -15.56
N GLU A 7 11.70 -20.09 -15.15
CA GLU A 7 12.06 -20.25 -13.75
C GLU A 7 12.39 -18.90 -13.10
N THR A 8 12.99 -18.00 -13.87
CA THR A 8 13.25 -16.61 -13.47
C THR A 8 11.94 -15.83 -13.33
N ALA A 9 11.01 -15.99 -14.27
CA ALA A 9 9.69 -15.38 -14.21
C ALA A 9 8.86 -15.90 -13.02
N ASN A 10 8.91 -17.21 -12.73
CA ASN A 10 8.23 -17.76 -11.54
C ASN A 10 8.81 -17.21 -10.24
N ARG A 11 10.14 -17.05 -10.16
CA ARG A 11 10.80 -16.47 -8.98
C ARG A 11 10.43 -15.02 -8.76
N GLU A 12 10.36 -14.23 -9.83
CA GLU A 12 9.96 -12.83 -9.76
C GLU A 12 8.53 -12.67 -9.24
N ILE A 13 7.62 -13.56 -9.66
CA ILE A 13 6.23 -13.60 -9.17
C ILE A 13 6.16 -13.98 -7.68
N VAL A 14 6.97 -14.96 -7.24
CA VAL A 14 7.03 -15.37 -5.83
C VAL A 14 7.63 -14.27 -4.95
N GLU A 15 8.69 -13.60 -5.40
CA GLU A 15 9.29 -12.44 -4.71
C GLU A 15 8.30 -11.25 -4.66
N ALA A 16 7.48 -11.03 -5.68
CA ALA A 16 6.45 -9.99 -5.67
C ALA A 16 5.31 -10.28 -4.67
N LEU A 17 4.99 -11.56 -4.42
CA LEU A 17 3.97 -11.99 -3.46
C LEU A 17 4.41 -11.87 -2.00
N GLU A 18 5.70 -12.05 -1.73
CA GLU A 18 6.29 -11.91 -0.38
C GLU A 18 6.78 -10.47 -0.07
N GLY A 19 6.76 -9.59 -1.08
CA GLY A 19 7.34 -8.25 -1.03
C GLY A 19 8.75 -8.28 -1.62
N TYR A 20 9.06 -7.35 -2.53
CA TYR A 20 10.32 -7.32 -3.28
C TYR A 20 11.55 -7.49 -2.37
N VAL A 21 12.15 -8.68 -2.37
CA VAL A 21 13.40 -8.99 -1.66
C VAL A 21 14.57 -8.61 -2.56
N LEU A 22 14.99 -7.35 -2.50
CA LEU A 22 16.20 -6.89 -3.17
C LEU A 22 17.36 -6.97 -2.18
N ASP A 23 18.14 -8.06 -2.23
CA ASP A 23 19.46 -8.08 -1.57
C ASP A 23 20.34 -7.00 -2.21
N PRO A 24 20.69 -5.92 -1.51
CA PRO A 24 21.42 -4.79 -2.09
C PRO A 24 22.80 -5.20 -2.60
N ASN A 25 23.39 -6.27 -2.06
CA ASN A 25 24.70 -6.77 -2.49
C ASN A 25 24.66 -7.44 -3.86
N ARG A 26 23.46 -7.85 -4.30
CA ARG A 26 23.26 -8.58 -5.55
C ARG A 26 23.01 -7.65 -6.75
N TYR A 27 22.66 -6.40 -6.49
CA TYR A 27 22.32 -5.42 -7.51
C TYR A 27 23.18 -4.16 -7.36
N PRO A 28 24.14 -3.89 -8.27
CA PRO A 28 24.99 -2.70 -8.20
C PRO A 28 24.20 -1.39 -8.24
N ASP A 29 23.00 -1.41 -8.83
CA ASP A 29 22.09 -0.26 -8.92
C ASP A 29 21.32 0.02 -7.61
N ALA A 30 21.42 -0.87 -6.61
CA ALA A 30 20.77 -0.68 -5.30
C ALA A 30 21.55 0.24 -4.35
N ALA A 31 22.74 0.71 -4.74
CA ALA A 31 23.67 1.48 -3.92
C ALA A 31 23.15 2.87 -3.43
N GLY A 32 21.93 3.27 -3.81
CA GLY A 32 21.29 4.51 -3.38
C GLY A 32 19.90 4.36 -2.76
N LEU A 33 19.43 3.13 -2.53
CA LEU A 33 18.10 2.87 -1.97
C LEU A 33 18.15 2.85 -0.44
N LYS A 34 17.13 3.37 0.23
CA LYS A 34 17.04 3.33 1.70
C LYS A 34 16.65 1.90 2.08
N THR A 35 17.45 1.26 2.92
CA THR A 35 17.18 -0.11 3.40
C THR A 35 16.54 -0.08 4.78
N THR A 36 16.00 -1.22 5.21
CA THR A 36 15.68 -1.45 6.63
C THR A 36 16.93 -1.38 7.49
N GLU A 37 16.76 -1.30 8.81
CA GLU A 37 17.86 -1.26 9.79
C GLU A 37 18.83 -2.45 9.63
N ASP A 38 18.30 -3.61 9.25
CA ASP A 38 19.07 -4.84 9.02
C ASP A 38 19.73 -4.92 7.63
N GLY A 39 19.46 -3.96 6.72
CA GLY A 39 20.02 -3.93 5.36
C GLY A 39 19.49 -5.02 4.41
N ALA A 40 18.75 -6.00 4.91
CA ALA A 40 18.26 -7.15 4.14
C ALA A 40 17.08 -6.82 3.22
N TYR A 41 16.35 -5.73 3.49
CA TYR A 41 15.14 -5.38 2.76
C TYR A 41 15.18 -3.95 2.26
N VAL A 42 14.74 -3.77 1.02
CA VAL A 42 14.52 -2.46 0.40
C VAL A 42 13.02 -2.18 0.42
N PRO A 43 12.50 -1.30 1.30
CA PRO A 43 11.10 -0.93 1.31
C PRO A 43 10.66 -0.30 -0.02
N ILE A 44 9.59 -0.81 -0.62
CA ILE A 44 8.93 -0.17 -1.75
C ILE A 44 7.52 0.22 -1.29
N PRO A 45 7.05 1.46 -1.49
CA PRO A 45 7.74 2.62 -2.05
C PRO A 45 8.75 3.25 -1.09
N GLN A 46 9.83 3.79 -1.65
CA GLN A 46 10.88 4.48 -0.90
C GLN A 46 10.41 5.88 -0.45
N PRO A 47 10.58 6.26 0.82
CA PRO A 47 10.22 7.60 1.28
C PRO A 47 11.15 8.66 0.64
N LEU A 48 10.57 9.71 0.07
CA LEU A 48 11.30 10.91 -0.34
C LEU A 48 11.67 11.74 0.89
N ASP A 49 12.73 12.54 0.88
CA ASP A 49 13.10 13.37 2.06
C ASP A 49 12.24 14.63 2.24
N THR A 50 11.05 14.66 1.65
CA THR A 50 10.13 15.79 1.72
C THR A 50 9.11 15.62 2.85
N PRO A 51 8.74 16.69 3.58
CA PRO A 51 7.72 16.63 4.63
C PRO A 51 6.31 16.36 4.09
N ASP A 52 6.10 16.58 2.80
CA ASP A 52 4.83 16.35 2.12
C ASP A 52 4.60 14.87 1.76
N ASP A 53 5.63 14.03 1.88
CA ASP A 53 5.52 12.59 1.62
C ASP A 53 4.68 11.91 2.72
N PRO A 54 3.54 11.27 2.37
CA PRO A 54 2.75 10.49 3.31
C PRO A 54 3.55 9.43 4.07
N LEU A 55 4.61 8.88 3.48
CA LEU A 55 5.47 7.89 4.13
C LEU A 55 6.19 8.47 5.36
N ASN A 56 6.56 9.75 5.34
CA ASN A 56 7.25 10.44 6.44
C ASN A 56 6.33 11.00 7.52
N TRP A 57 5.02 11.00 7.31
CA TRP A 57 4.11 11.62 8.26
C TRP A 57 4.18 10.95 9.63
N SER A 58 4.07 11.76 10.68
CA SER A 58 3.93 11.25 12.04
C SER A 58 2.71 10.34 12.16
N LEU A 59 2.79 9.34 13.04
CA LEU A 59 1.72 8.36 13.25
C LEU A 59 0.37 9.02 13.59
N ARG A 60 0.40 10.18 14.25
CA ARG A 60 -0.79 10.98 14.57
C ARG A 60 -1.48 11.51 13.31
N LYS A 61 -0.71 12.10 12.39
CA LYS A 61 -1.24 12.62 11.12
C LYS A 61 -1.83 11.50 10.27
N LYS A 62 -1.12 10.36 10.17
CA LYS A 62 -1.61 9.16 9.45
C LYS A 62 -2.94 8.66 10.02
N ARG A 63 -3.04 8.52 11.34
CA ARG A 63 -4.26 8.04 12.01
C ARG A 63 -5.44 9.01 11.89
N LEU A 64 -5.18 10.31 11.99
CA LEU A 64 -6.24 11.32 11.85
C LEU A 64 -6.85 11.29 10.45
N ILE A 65 -6.01 11.24 9.42
CA ILE A 65 -6.47 11.17 8.03
C ILE A 65 -7.22 9.86 7.78
N LEU A 66 -6.70 8.73 8.28
CA LEU A 66 -7.39 7.44 8.18
C LEU A 66 -8.76 7.47 8.86
N ALA A 67 -8.88 8.09 10.04
CA ALA A 67 -10.15 8.23 10.74
C ALA A 67 -11.16 9.10 9.97
N ILE A 68 -10.71 10.19 9.35
CA ILE A 68 -11.57 11.07 8.51
C ILE A 68 -12.09 10.29 7.30
N VAL A 69 -11.22 9.58 6.58
CA VAL A 69 -11.63 8.79 5.41
C VAL A 69 -12.59 7.67 5.82
N ALA A 70 -12.30 6.95 6.90
CA ALA A 70 -13.17 5.90 7.42
C ALA A 70 -14.55 6.45 7.83
N TYR A 71 -14.60 7.63 8.46
CA TYR A 71 -15.85 8.27 8.83
C TYR A 71 -16.69 8.68 7.62
N ILE A 72 -16.06 9.25 6.59
CA ILE A 72 -16.75 9.61 5.34
C ILE A 72 -17.30 8.36 4.63
N ALA A 73 -16.50 7.29 4.56
CA ALA A 73 -16.94 6.02 4.00
C ALA A 73 -18.14 5.45 4.75
N ALA A 74 -18.09 5.47 6.09
CA ALA A 74 -19.19 5.02 6.94
C ALA A 74 -20.47 5.87 6.75
N LEU A 75 -20.35 7.19 6.56
CA LEU A 75 -21.48 8.07 6.29
C LEU A 75 -22.16 7.77 4.95
N ALA A 76 -21.38 7.53 3.89
CA ALA A 76 -21.91 7.20 2.57
C ALA A 76 -22.80 5.94 2.64
N ASP A 77 -22.31 4.88 3.27
CA ASP A 77 -23.06 3.64 3.44
C ASP A 77 -24.28 3.80 4.37
N PHE A 78 -24.14 4.58 5.43
CA PHE A 78 -25.25 4.89 6.33
C PHE A 78 -26.39 5.60 5.60
N THR A 79 -26.08 6.58 4.74
CA THR A 79 -27.11 7.27 3.95
C THR A 79 -27.78 6.36 2.93
N GLY A 80 -27.05 5.45 2.29
CA GLY A 80 -27.63 4.45 1.39
C GLY A 80 -28.61 3.50 2.09
N GLY A 81 -28.25 3.01 3.28
CA GLY A 81 -29.09 2.07 4.04
C GLY A 81 -30.32 2.71 4.69
N THR A 82 -30.20 3.94 5.20
CA THR A 82 -31.30 4.64 5.87
C THR A 82 -32.27 5.32 4.90
N ALA A 83 -31.80 5.85 3.78
CA ALA A 83 -32.65 6.52 2.81
C ALA A 83 -33.64 5.56 2.11
N ILE A 84 -33.29 4.27 1.93
CA ILE A 84 -34.20 3.29 1.30
C ILE A 84 -35.41 2.97 2.19
N ILE A 85 -35.24 3.00 3.52
CA ILE A 85 -36.32 2.68 4.46
C ILE A 85 -37.41 3.76 4.45
N THR A 86 -37.07 5.01 4.11
CA THR A 86 -38.06 6.10 4.01
C THR A 86 -38.84 6.10 2.70
N VAL A 87 -38.42 5.33 1.68
CA VAL A 87 -39.15 5.21 0.40
C VAL A 87 -40.33 4.23 0.51
N ILE A 88 -40.21 3.18 1.31
CA ILE A 88 -41.28 2.16 1.49
C ILE A 88 -42.60 2.76 2.02
N PRO A 89 -42.60 3.70 2.99
CA PRO A 89 -43.82 4.39 3.42
C PRO A 89 -44.37 5.43 2.43
N GLN A 90 -43.57 5.91 1.47
CA GLN A 90 -43.97 6.95 0.51
C GLN A 90 -44.68 6.39 -0.73
N SER A 91 -44.67 5.06 -0.92
CA SER A 91 -45.33 4.40 -2.05
C SER A 91 -46.74 3.86 -1.73
N MET A 92 -47.29 4.20 -0.56
CA MET A 92 -48.67 3.87 -0.15
C MET A 92 -49.57 5.09 -0.20
#